data_AF-A0A7S3A8Y8-F1
#
_entry.id   AF-A0A7S3A8Y8-F1
#
_cell.length_a   1.000
_cell.length_b   1.000
_cell.length_c   1.000
_cell.angle_alpha   90.00
_cell.angle_beta   90.00
_cell.angle_gamma   90.00
#
_symmetry.space_group_name_H-M   'P 1'
#
loop_
_entity.id
_entity.type
_entity.pdbx_description
1 polymer ?
#
loop_
_entity_poly.entity_id
_entity_poly.type
_entity_poly.pdbx_seq_one_letter_code
_entity_poly.pdbx_strand_id
1 'polypeptide(L)'
;MVWTPTQSLNEPPSFAPHGYAFSNPGSRTSSPTQRLGSPLAQQTNGATLSDGMMIPAARVSAPLVKPTFNVPRSRHLPAFVFGAILLACFVVIFLTSNVFRNPFAWGNGRVISETGKTVTVGHQGVSPPAPGVSLVVVCMNRHSTLQEVIKYWLGAENVDEVIIVDWNSDPPLEQVVRKYSDPRLVLARVEDENDWVLTRAFNVGMSMATKDKLLKLDCDYALSPKFVSKHPLRKQDKLYYSGDYSKASNENEVHLNGVLYIRSEDFWGIFGYDERIQTYGWDDEDLYKRLDNRGLKRQVANYDLVLHYPHGNEARGQKGVKFPQVEVDVNSLLLDRMELWSKAVGTDCSRYTVANTRPGRIVLKAERVPKSLQARSNEDQVLEVKDLAIGRRLHDEYGIPWDLLGDMEYEDKDLLLGDFLALSGSTGMSDTVAAKMIVMDCAGDILQRIVSVIYANALAKANKRALLVVWDVEGFAVAFTDVFDKFTGVAKQ
;
A
#
# COMPACT_ATOMS: atom_id res chain seq x y z
N MET A 1 -27.21 11.30 -27.17
CA MET A 1 -28.45 11.46 -27.94
C MET A 1 -28.44 12.89 -28.43
N VAL A 2 -28.11 13.10 -29.70
CA VAL A 2 -28.02 14.44 -30.30
C VAL A 2 -29.43 14.87 -30.66
N TRP A 3 -29.87 16.03 -30.19
CA TRP A 3 -31.20 16.56 -30.49
C TRP A 3 -31.03 17.94 -31.14
N THR A 4 -31.46 18.05 -32.40
CA THR A 4 -31.63 19.32 -33.11
C THR A 4 -33.10 19.74 -33.03
N PRO A 5 -33.42 21.02 -32.79
CA PRO A 5 -34.80 21.46 -32.64
C PRO A 5 -35.38 21.97 -33.97
N THR A 6 -36.56 21.45 -34.36
CA THR A 6 -37.45 22.13 -35.30
C THR A 6 -38.89 22.20 -34.77
N GLN A 7 -39.28 23.44 -34.49
CA GLN A 7 -40.58 24.12 -34.68
C GLN A 7 -41.94 23.53 -34.26
N SER A 8 -42.63 24.43 -33.55
CA SER A 8 -44.07 24.74 -33.48
C SER A 8 -44.96 23.93 -32.53
N LEU A 9 -45.36 24.64 -31.47
CA LEU A 9 -46.47 24.36 -30.58
C LEU A 9 -47.78 24.75 -31.26
N ASN A 10 -48.79 23.89 -31.23
CA ASN A 10 -50.18 24.30 -30.98
C ASN A 10 -51.04 23.11 -30.52
N GLU A 11 -51.79 23.37 -29.44
CA GLU A 11 -52.97 22.70 -28.87
C GLU A 11 -52.83 21.81 -27.59
N PRO A 12 -53.74 22.02 -26.58
CA PRO A 12 -53.66 21.46 -25.22
C PRO A 12 -54.45 20.13 -25.02
N PRO A 13 -54.35 19.45 -23.85
CA PRO A 13 -54.63 18.02 -23.72
C PRO A 13 -56.07 17.71 -23.26
N SER A 14 -56.63 16.61 -23.76
CA SER A 14 -57.84 15.98 -23.22
C SER A 14 -57.51 14.80 -22.32
N PHE A 15 -58.04 14.84 -21.10
CA PHE A 15 -57.87 13.85 -20.04
C PHE A 15 -58.86 12.67 -20.12
N ALA A 16 -58.39 11.54 -19.57
CA ALA A 16 -59.12 10.48 -18.85
C ALA A 16 -59.63 9.24 -19.65
N PRO A 17 -59.97 8.12 -18.96
CA PRO A 17 -59.06 7.20 -18.27
C PRO A 17 -59.45 5.72 -18.59
N HIS A 18 -59.09 4.77 -17.70
CA HIS A 18 -59.32 3.31 -17.70
C HIS A 18 -58.13 2.50 -18.24
N GLY A 19 -57.64 1.45 -17.60
CA GLY A 19 -58.09 0.69 -16.45
C GLY A 19 -57.47 -0.70 -16.55
N TYR A 20 -56.99 -1.23 -15.42
CA TYR A 20 -56.78 -2.64 -15.06
C TYR A 20 -56.33 -3.65 -16.15
N ALA A 21 -55.20 -4.34 -15.91
CA ALA A 21 -55.24 -5.66 -15.26
C ALA A 21 -53.91 -6.41 -15.46
N PHE A 22 -53.38 -6.90 -14.35
CA PHE A 22 -52.41 -7.99 -14.29
C PHE A 22 -52.99 -9.26 -14.93
N SER A 23 -52.18 -9.96 -15.72
CA SER A 23 -52.31 -11.41 -15.83
C SER A 23 -50.96 -12.06 -16.09
N ASN A 24 -50.65 -13.00 -15.20
CA ASN A 24 -49.62 -14.02 -15.34
C ASN A 24 -50.33 -15.27 -15.91
N PRO A 25 -49.72 -16.05 -16.80
CA PRO A 25 -49.34 -17.42 -16.41
C PRO A 25 -47.98 -17.82 -17.03
N GLY A 26 -47.16 -18.71 -16.49
CA GLY A 26 -47.50 -20.00 -15.88
C GLY A 26 -47.14 -21.15 -16.83
N SER A 27 -45.86 -21.57 -16.81
CA SER A 27 -45.34 -22.94 -16.99
C SER A 27 -45.73 -23.83 -18.21
N ARG A 28 -44.73 -24.34 -18.95
CA ARG A 28 -44.24 -25.75 -18.93
C ARG A 28 -43.50 -26.18 -20.23
N THR A 29 -42.32 -26.77 -19.98
CA THR A 29 -41.71 -27.99 -20.57
C THR A 29 -41.13 -28.07 -22.00
N SER A 30 -39.87 -28.59 -22.01
CA SER A 30 -39.20 -29.59 -22.88
C SER A 30 -38.61 -29.22 -24.26
N SER A 31 -37.26 -29.04 -24.25
CA SER A 31 -36.17 -29.74 -24.99
C SER A 31 -36.29 -30.12 -26.49
N PRO A 32 -35.20 -30.54 -27.18
CA PRO A 32 -33.87 -29.93 -27.39
C PRO A 32 -33.39 -30.01 -28.88
N THR A 33 -32.52 -29.11 -29.34
CA THR A 33 -31.76 -29.24 -30.61
C THR A 33 -30.69 -28.14 -30.62
N GLN A 34 -29.46 -28.25 -31.14
CA GLN A 34 -28.62 -29.33 -31.65
C GLN A 34 -27.23 -28.66 -31.79
N ARG A 35 -26.15 -29.39 -31.53
CA ARG A 35 -24.76 -28.95 -31.76
C ARG A 35 -24.43 -28.95 -33.26
N LEU A 36 -23.76 -27.90 -33.71
CA LEU A 36 -22.89 -27.83 -34.91
C LEU A 36 -21.76 -26.88 -34.49
N GLY A 37 -20.46 -27.12 -34.68
CA GLY A 37 -19.70 -28.06 -35.46
C GLY A 37 -18.39 -27.34 -35.79
N SER A 38 -17.26 -27.81 -35.25
CA SER A 38 -15.91 -27.29 -35.55
C SER A 38 -15.45 -27.76 -36.94
N PRO A 39 -14.52 -27.04 -37.59
CA PRO A 39 -13.54 -27.66 -38.50
C PRO A 39 -12.12 -27.49 -37.92
N LEU A 40 -11.40 -28.58 -37.61
CA LEU A 40 -10.56 -29.42 -38.48
C LEU A 40 -9.21 -28.80 -38.86
N ALA A 41 -8.18 -29.55 -38.46
CA ALA A 41 -6.75 -29.30 -38.59
C ALA A 41 -6.23 -29.37 -40.03
N GLN A 42 -5.11 -28.68 -40.27
CA GLN A 42 -4.15 -29.06 -41.30
C GLN A 42 -2.81 -29.40 -40.66
N GLN A 43 -2.29 -30.53 -41.09
CA GLN A 43 -1.04 -31.18 -40.72
C GLN A 43 -0.13 -31.09 -41.96
N THR A 44 1.14 -30.71 -41.80
CA THR A 44 2.20 -31.10 -42.74
C THR A 44 3.47 -31.46 -41.99
N ASN A 45 4.08 -32.53 -42.49
CA ASN A 45 5.17 -33.34 -41.94
C ASN A 45 6.58 -32.78 -42.19
N GLY A 46 7.53 -33.36 -41.44
CA GLY A 46 8.98 -33.44 -41.73
C GLY A 46 9.76 -33.68 -40.44
N ALA A 47 9.89 -34.92 -39.93
CA ALA A 47 10.97 -35.89 -40.22
C ALA A 47 12.37 -35.29 -39.94
N THR A 48 13.27 -35.83 -39.10
CA THR A 48 13.72 -37.23 -38.92
C THR A 48 14.59 -37.43 -37.66
N LEU A 49 14.40 -38.59 -37.01
CA LEU A 49 15.38 -39.60 -36.52
C LEU A 49 16.59 -39.23 -35.64
N SER A 50 16.65 -39.81 -34.44
CA SER A 50 17.44 -41.03 -34.10
C SER A 50 17.44 -41.19 -32.56
N ASP A 51 16.78 -42.22 -32.02
CA ASP A 51 17.35 -43.53 -31.60
C ASP A 51 18.41 -43.38 -30.47
N GLY A 52 18.33 -44.03 -29.32
CA GLY A 52 17.40 -45.04 -28.82
C GLY A 52 17.75 -45.47 -27.39
N MET A 53 16.82 -46.21 -26.76
CA MET A 53 16.99 -47.46 -25.97
C MET A 53 18.20 -47.56 -25.00
N MET A 54 18.15 -48.03 -23.74
CA MET A 54 17.24 -48.92 -23.01
C MET A 54 17.56 -48.86 -21.49
N ILE A 55 16.52 -49.06 -20.68
CA ILE A 55 16.49 -49.53 -19.27
C ILE A 55 16.73 -51.07 -19.32
N PRO A 56 17.35 -51.81 -18.34
CA PRO A 56 16.76 -51.98 -17.00
C PRO A 56 17.61 -52.39 -15.76
N ALA A 57 17.09 -51.96 -14.61
CA ALA A 57 16.75 -52.68 -13.37
C ALA A 57 17.71 -53.69 -12.68
N ALA A 58 17.85 -53.50 -11.35
CA ALA A 58 17.42 -54.41 -10.25
C ALA A 58 18.45 -54.93 -9.23
N ARG A 59 17.90 -55.18 -8.02
CA ARG A 59 18.33 -55.96 -6.82
C ARG A 59 19.13 -55.19 -5.75
N VAL A 60 18.59 -54.93 -4.55
CA VAL A 60 18.08 -55.78 -3.43
C VAL A 60 19.18 -56.55 -2.70
N SER A 61 19.49 -56.13 -1.45
CA SER A 61 19.62 -57.00 -0.26
C SER A 61 20.05 -56.21 1.00
N ALA A 62 19.24 -56.30 2.06
CA ALA A 62 19.64 -56.19 3.48
C ALA A 62 19.66 -57.65 4.07
N PRO A 63 19.82 -57.95 5.39
CA PRO A 63 20.11 -57.14 6.60
C PRO A 63 21.09 -57.84 7.61
N LEU A 64 21.06 -57.41 8.90
CA LEU A 64 21.47 -58.09 10.18
C LEU A 64 22.92 -57.79 10.67
N VAL A 65 23.30 -57.61 11.95
CA VAL A 65 22.71 -57.69 13.32
C VAL A 65 23.74 -57.08 14.34
N LYS A 66 23.28 -56.48 15.46
CA LYS A 66 24.08 -56.13 16.69
C LYS A 66 24.07 -57.32 17.67
N PRO A 67 25.04 -57.51 18.60
CA PRO A 67 24.85 -57.02 20.00
C PRO A 67 26.18 -56.81 20.83
N THR A 68 26.32 -55.76 21.68
CA THR A 68 26.21 -55.66 23.18
C THR A 68 27.50 -55.79 24.02
N PHE A 69 27.68 -54.84 24.97
CA PHE A 69 28.28 -54.85 26.35
C PHE A 69 29.68 -55.50 26.60
N ASN A 70 30.58 -55.01 27.46
CA ASN A 70 30.45 -54.75 28.91
C ASN A 70 31.71 -54.04 29.51
N VAL A 71 31.58 -53.46 30.71
CA VAL A 71 32.65 -52.88 31.59
C VAL A 71 33.10 -53.90 32.66
N PRO A 72 34.31 -53.78 33.25
CA PRO A 72 34.40 -53.86 34.72
C PRO A 72 35.37 -52.86 35.42
N ARG A 73 35.11 -52.73 36.74
CA ARG A 73 35.60 -51.82 37.80
C ARG A 73 36.96 -52.21 38.44
N SER A 74 37.60 -51.30 39.19
CA SER A 74 37.84 -51.36 40.67
C SER A 74 38.73 -50.20 41.18
N ARG A 75 38.27 -49.35 42.13
CA ARG A 75 38.50 -49.30 43.60
C ARG A 75 39.83 -48.66 44.08
N HIS A 76 39.76 -47.58 44.87
CA HIS A 76 40.10 -47.51 46.32
C HIS A 76 39.89 -46.07 46.90
N LEU A 77 39.32 -45.99 48.11
CA LEU A 77 39.24 -44.85 49.08
C LEU A 77 40.34 -45.08 50.18
N PRO A 78 40.65 -44.18 51.18
CA PRO A 78 39.78 -43.24 51.91
C PRO A 78 40.43 -41.93 52.50
N ALA A 79 39.65 -41.22 53.37
CA ALA A 79 39.98 -40.20 54.41
C ALA A 79 39.45 -38.77 54.12
N PHE A 80 38.23 -38.39 54.52
CA PHE A 80 37.75 -37.87 55.82
C PHE A 80 38.45 -36.59 56.36
N VAL A 81 37.66 -35.50 56.39
CA VAL A 81 37.69 -34.35 57.32
C VAL A 81 38.91 -33.43 57.26
N PHE A 82 38.89 -32.47 56.33
CA PHE A 82 39.41 -31.10 56.51
C PHE A 82 39.02 -30.29 55.27
N GLY A 83 37.80 -29.75 55.23
CA GLY A 83 37.34 -28.98 54.07
C GLY A 83 35.97 -28.31 54.19
N ALA A 84 35.25 -28.50 55.30
CA ALA A 84 33.90 -27.98 55.48
C ALA A 84 33.82 -26.57 56.10
N ILE A 85 34.95 -25.93 56.43
CA ILE A 85 34.98 -24.58 57.05
C ILE A 85 35.52 -23.50 56.09
N LEU A 86 36.18 -23.88 54.98
CA LEU A 86 36.59 -22.95 53.92
C LEU A 86 35.54 -22.79 52.81
N LEU A 87 34.54 -23.66 52.73
CA LEU A 87 33.44 -23.56 51.76
C LEU A 87 32.28 -22.66 52.25
N ALA A 88 32.14 -22.47 53.57
CA ALA A 88 31.07 -21.63 54.13
C ALA A 88 31.37 -20.12 54.06
N CYS A 89 32.64 -19.71 54.13
CA CYS A 89 33.02 -18.29 53.95
C CYS A 89 33.07 -17.88 52.48
N PHE A 90 33.33 -18.80 51.55
CA PHE A 90 33.23 -18.51 50.12
C PHE A 90 31.78 -18.43 49.63
N VAL A 91 30.86 -19.22 50.20
CA VAL A 91 29.44 -19.17 49.82
C VAL A 91 28.72 -17.94 50.38
N VAL A 92 29.12 -17.40 51.54
CA VAL A 92 28.51 -16.16 52.08
C VAL A 92 29.07 -14.88 51.43
N ILE A 93 30.33 -14.88 50.96
CA ILE A 93 30.88 -13.75 50.20
C ILE A 93 30.43 -13.79 48.72
N PHE A 94 30.12 -14.96 48.16
CA PHE A 94 29.51 -15.04 46.82
C PHE A 94 27.99 -14.76 46.80
N LEU A 95 27.28 -14.97 47.92
CA LEU A 95 25.83 -14.70 48.02
C LEU A 95 25.48 -13.29 48.52
N THR A 96 26.44 -12.50 49.00
CA THR A 96 26.21 -11.08 49.38
C THR A 96 26.80 -10.08 48.39
N SER A 97 27.64 -10.53 47.45
CA SER A 97 28.22 -9.69 46.39
C SER A 97 27.48 -9.75 45.04
N ASN A 98 26.49 -10.64 44.90
CA ASN A 98 25.72 -10.84 43.66
C ASN A 98 24.21 -10.60 43.78
N VAL A 99 23.73 -10.05 44.90
CA VAL A 99 22.29 -9.80 45.14
C VAL A 99 21.92 -8.30 45.07
N PHE A 100 22.87 -7.42 44.74
CA PHE A 100 22.60 -5.98 44.48
C PHE A 100 23.09 -5.48 43.11
N ARG A 101 23.22 -6.37 42.12
CA ARG A 101 23.39 -5.97 40.72
C ARG A 101 22.10 -6.22 39.94
N ASN A 102 21.33 -5.15 39.78
CA ASN A 102 20.33 -4.88 38.74
C ASN A 102 19.41 -6.06 38.29
N PRO A 103 18.08 -5.98 38.53
CA PRO A 103 17.10 -6.78 37.78
C PRO A 103 16.91 -6.29 36.32
N PHE A 104 17.81 -5.43 35.81
CA PHE A 104 17.80 -4.90 34.45
C PHE A 104 19.06 -5.37 33.69
N ALA A 105 19.13 -6.66 33.39
CA ALA A 105 20.04 -7.19 32.37
C ALA A 105 19.21 -7.52 31.13
N TRP A 106 18.89 -6.48 30.35
CA TRP A 106 18.29 -6.62 29.04
C TRP A 106 19.32 -7.24 28.08
N GLY A 107 18.85 -8.15 27.24
CA GLY A 107 19.67 -8.93 26.33
C GLY A 107 20.59 -8.09 25.44
N ASN A 108 21.80 -8.59 25.23
CA ASN A 108 22.75 -8.10 24.26
C ASN A 108 22.13 -8.12 22.84
N GLY A 109 21.94 -6.94 22.24
CA GLY A 109 21.58 -6.81 20.81
C GLY A 109 21.22 -5.37 20.41
N ARG A 110 22.24 -4.58 20.02
CA ARG A 110 22.25 -3.29 19.26
C ARG A 110 20.88 -2.93 18.62
N VAL A 111 20.24 -1.78 18.83
CA VAL A 111 20.72 -0.39 18.85
C VAL A 111 19.99 0.38 19.96
N ILE A 112 20.70 0.73 21.04
CA ILE A 112 20.32 1.89 21.85
C ILE A 112 21.30 2.96 21.42
N SER A 113 20.90 3.75 20.43
CA SER A 113 21.67 4.90 19.97
C SER A 113 21.89 5.84 21.14
N GLU A 114 23.13 6.10 21.52
CA GLU A 114 23.43 7.16 22.47
C GLU A 114 22.87 8.49 21.95
N THR A 115 22.38 9.35 22.84
CA THR A 115 21.95 10.71 22.49
C THR A 115 23.04 11.39 21.66
N GLY A 116 22.66 12.03 20.56
CA GLY A 116 23.59 12.65 19.61
C GLY A 116 24.12 11.72 18.53
N LYS A 117 23.83 10.42 18.58
CA LYS A 117 24.16 9.49 17.48
C LYS A 117 23.24 9.74 16.28
N THR A 118 23.85 9.76 15.10
CA THR A 118 23.12 9.80 13.82
C THR A 118 22.67 8.39 13.42
N VAL A 119 21.38 8.26 13.11
CA VAL A 119 20.77 7.13 12.40
C VAL A 119 20.69 7.52 10.93
N THR A 120 21.51 6.89 10.09
CA THR A 120 21.40 7.03 8.64
C THR A 120 20.49 5.93 8.13
N VAL A 121 19.44 6.30 7.39
CA VAL A 121 18.61 5.30 6.71
C VAL A 121 19.46 4.60 5.64
N GLY A 122 19.39 3.27 5.59
CA GLY A 122 20.06 2.46 4.56
C GLY A 122 21.12 1.48 5.08
N HIS A 123 21.76 0.79 4.14
CA HIS A 123 22.62 -0.39 4.39
C HIS A 123 24.00 -0.08 5.00
N GLN A 124 24.33 1.18 5.29
CA GLN A 124 25.70 1.57 5.65
C GLN A 124 25.98 1.29 7.14
N GLY A 125 26.71 0.20 7.42
CA GLY A 125 27.46 0.02 8.67
C GLY A 125 26.78 -0.77 9.80
N VAL A 126 25.69 -1.48 9.53
CA VAL A 126 25.02 -2.32 10.53
C VAL A 126 25.64 -3.72 10.55
N SER A 127 25.85 -4.30 11.74
CA SER A 127 26.17 -5.73 11.86
C SER A 127 25.14 -6.59 11.13
N PRO A 128 25.53 -7.80 10.68
CA PRO A 128 24.56 -8.74 10.11
C PRO A 128 23.34 -8.88 11.04
N PRO A 129 22.11 -8.78 10.50
CA PRO A 129 20.92 -8.90 11.32
C PRO A 129 20.85 -10.28 11.97
N ALA A 130 20.31 -10.35 13.19
CA ALA A 130 20.13 -11.61 13.89
C ALA A 130 18.96 -12.40 13.27
N PRO A 131 18.97 -13.74 13.32
CA PRO A 131 17.81 -14.52 12.90
C PRO A 131 16.54 -14.13 13.68
N GLY A 132 15.43 -13.90 12.98
CA GLY A 132 14.13 -13.60 13.61
C GLY A 132 13.21 -12.74 12.74
N VAL A 133 12.17 -12.17 13.35
CA VAL A 133 11.24 -11.24 12.69
C VAL A 133 11.11 -9.94 13.47
N SER A 134 11.32 -8.83 12.78
CA SER A 134 10.98 -7.48 13.23
C SER A 134 9.65 -7.07 12.59
N LEU A 135 8.61 -6.89 13.40
CA LEU A 135 7.37 -6.25 12.99
C LEU A 135 7.55 -4.73 13.10
N VAL A 136 7.35 -4.02 12.00
CA VAL A 136 7.46 -2.56 11.91
C VAL A 136 6.12 -1.97 11.52
N VAL A 137 5.62 -1.07 12.35
CA VAL A 137 4.36 -0.35 12.15
C VAL A 137 4.61 1.14 12.30
N VAL A 138 4.03 1.95 11.42
CA VAL A 138 4.14 3.41 11.47
C VAL A 138 2.76 4.01 11.67
N CYS A 139 2.65 4.95 12.62
CA CYS A 139 1.40 5.58 13.01
C CYS A 139 1.56 7.11 13.07
N MET A 140 0.53 7.84 12.63
CA MET A 140 0.39 9.29 12.87
C MET A 140 -1.05 9.60 13.25
N ASN A 141 -1.28 10.18 14.44
CA ASN A 141 -2.60 10.61 14.93
C ASN A 141 -3.64 9.48 14.93
N ARG A 142 -3.22 8.28 15.36
CA ARG A 142 -3.99 7.03 15.27
C ARG A 142 -4.30 6.43 16.65
N HIS A 143 -4.46 7.26 17.68
CA HIS A 143 -4.56 6.81 19.08
C HIS A 143 -5.66 5.78 19.31
N SER A 144 -6.87 6.03 18.79
CA SER A 144 -8.02 5.12 18.95
C SER A 144 -7.78 3.80 18.24
N THR A 145 -7.36 3.84 16.98
CA THR A 145 -7.03 2.64 16.19
C THR A 145 -5.93 1.84 16.87
N LEU A 146 -4.81 2.49 17.24
CA LEU A 146 -3.67 1.85 17.90
C LEU A 146 -4.09 1.16 19.19
N GLN A 147 -4.98 1.77 19.98
CA GLN A 147 -5.48 1.18 21.21
C GLN A 147 -6.21 -0.14 20.96
N GLU A 148 -6.89 -0.28 19.81
CA GLU A 148 -7.59 -1.50 19.44
C GLU A 148 -6.68 -2.57 18.84
N VAL A 149 -5.72 -2.19 17.99
CA VAL A 149 -4.98 -3.15 17.17
C VAL A 149 -3.66 -3.66 17.78
N ILE A 150 -3.03 -2.90 18.68
CA ILE A 150 -1.70 -3.24 19.23
C ILE A 150 -1.65 -4.63 19.90
N LYS A 151 -2.77 -5.08 20.49
CA LYS A 151 -2.88 -6.41 21.10
C LYS A 151 -2.65 -7.56 20.11
N TYR A 152 -3.00 -7.37 18.83
CA TYR A 152 -2.78 -8.37 17.79
C TYR A 152 -1.31 -8.48 17.39
N TRP A 153 -0.59 -7.36 17.40
CA TRP A 153 0.85 -7.33 17.13
C TRP A 153 1.64 -8.01 18.25
N LEU A 154 1.29 -7.73 19.50
CA LEU A 154 1.90 -8.37 20.67
C LEU A 154 1.47 -9.85 20.79
N GLY A 155 0.28 -10.21 20.29
CA GLY A 155 -0.18 -11.60 20.23
C GLY A 155 0.45 -12.43 19.09
N ALA A 156 1.26 -11.83 18.23
CA ALA A 156 1.84 -12.52 17.07
C ALA A 156 2.91 -13.54 17.49
N GLU A 157 2.79 -14.79 17.02
CA GLU A 157 3.80 -15.82 17.25
C GLU A 157 4.97 -15.65 16.29
N ASN A 158 6.19 -15.97 16.75
CA ASN A 158 7.43 -15.86 15.97
C ASN A 158 7.74 -14.42 15.50
N VAL A 159 7.28 -13.43 16.25
CA VAL A 159 7.71 -12.03 16.16
C VAL A 159 8.62 -11.73 17.35
N ASP A 160 9.87 -11.41 17.07
CA ASP A 160 10.93 -11.24 18.08
C ASP A 160 11.11 -9.78 18.51
N GLU A 161 10.63 -8.84 17.69
CA GLU A 161 10.79 -7.41 17.87
C GLU A 161 9.57 -6.69 17.26
N VAL A 162 9.02 -5.70 17.95
CA VAL A 162 7.90 -4.87 17.49
C VAL A 162 8.31 -3.40 17.58
N ILE A 163 8.52 -2.76 16.43
CA ILE A 163 8.90 -1.35 16.32
C ILE A 163 7.67 -0.57 15.89
N ILE A 164 7.23 0.35 16.75
CA ILE A 164 6.19 1.34 16.43
C ILE A 164 6.87 2.67 16.19
N VAL A 165 6.70 3.23 14.99
CA VAL A 165 7.12 4.59 14.66
C VAL A 165 5.94 5.54 14.87
N ASP A 166 6.03 6.41 15.87
CA ASP A 166 5.17 7.58 16.04
C ASP A 166 5.69 8.73 15.17
N TRP A 167 5.05 8.94 14.02
CA TRP A 167 5.41 10.00 13.07
C TRP A 167 4.80 11.33 13.51
N ASN A 168 5.36 11.89 14.58
CA ASN A 168 5.01 13.18 15.15
C ASN A 168 3.51 13.34 15.48
N SER A 169 2.86 12.31 16.04
CA SER A 169 1.46 12.45 16.46
C SER A 169 1.29 13.53 17.52
N ASP A 170 0.12 14.17 17.51
CA ASP A 170 -0.34 15.13 18.51
C ASP A 170 -1.71 14.68 19.10
N PRO A 171 -1.77 14.30 20.39
CA PRO A 171 -0.65 14.15 21.31
C PRO A 171 0.28 12.97 20.93
N PRO A 172 1.46 12.80 21.55
CA PRO A 172 2.31 11.64 21.29
C PRO A 172 1.64 10.29 21.57
N LEU A 173 1.94 9.27 20.77
CA LEU A 173 1.34 7.93 20.91
C LEU A 173 1.83 7.17 22.15
N GLU A 174 2.88 7.65 22.81
CA GLU A 174 3.42 7.09 24.05
C GLU A 174 2.33 6.83 25.09
N GLN A 175 1.30 7.68 25.17
CA GLN A 175 0.21 7.53 26.14
C GLN A 175 -0.60 6.24 25.93
N VAL A 176 -0.67 5.74 24.69
CA VAL A 176 -1.31 4.47 24.33
C VAL A 176 -0.33 3.32 24.54
N VAL A 177 0.89 3.45 24.03
CA VAL A 177 1.90 2.39 24.01
C VAL A 177 2.37 2.01 25.42
N ARG A 178 2.54 2.99 26.32
CA ARG A 178 3.02 2.76 27.71
C ARG A 178 2.10 1.89 28.57
N LYS A 179 0.87 1.63 28.12
CA LYS A 179 -0.08 0.72 28.78
C LYS A 179 0.34 -0.75 28.66
N TYR A 180 1.26 -1.05 27.75
CA TYR A 180 1.75 -2.40 27.48
C TYR A 180 3.18 -2.56 27.99
N SER A 181 3.43 -3.68 28.67
CA SER A 181 4.76 -4.08 29.11
C SER A 181 5.15 -5.33 28.34
N ASP A 182 5.75 -5.15 27.16
CA ASP A 182 6.29 -6.23 26.34
C ASP A 182 7.76 -5.91 26.02
N PRO A 183 8.71 -6.82 26.35
CA PRO A 183 10.13 -6.56 26.13
C PRO A 183 10.53 -6.48 24.65
N ARG A 184 9.67 -6.93 23.72
CA ARG A 184 9.90 -6.82 22.27
C ARG A 184 9.56 -5.43 21.73
N LEU A 185 8.83 -4.62 22.50
CA LEU A 185 8.23 -3.38 22.04
C LEU A 185 9.22 -2.21 22.11
N VAL A 186 9.40 -1.53 20.97
CA VAL A 186 10.19 -0.31 20.83
C VAL A 186 9.31 0.79 20.24
N LEU A 187 9.22 1.93 20.91
CA LEU A 187 8.57 3.13 20.39
C LEU A 187 9.61 4.13 19.87
N ALA A 188 9.63 4.34 18.56
CA ALA A 188 10.43 5.38 17.92
C ALA A 188 9.52 6.59 17.64
N ARG A 189 9.77 7.74 18.25
CA ARG A 189 9.08 8.99 17.89
C ARG A 189 9.96 9.80 16.97
N VAL A 190 9.43 10.20 15.82
CA VAL A 190 10.03 11.20 14.95
C VAL A 190 9.35 12.54 15.26
N GLU A 191 10.13 13.54 15.63
CA GLU A 191 9.64 14.90 15.91
C GLU A 191 9.77 15.80 14.69
N ASP A 192 9.00 16.89 14.68
CA ASP A 192 9.08 17.98 13.70
C ASP A 192 8.69 17.61 12.25
N GLU A 193 8.16 16.41 12.03
CA GLU A 193 7.55 15.96 10.76
C GLU A 193 6.04 16.18 10.77
N ASN A 194 5.56 17.31 10.25
CA ASN A 194 4.13 17.67 10.32
C ASN A 194 3.26 17.01 9.24
N ASP A 195 3.90 16.53 8.17
CA ASP A 195 3.23 15.87 7.05
C ASP A 195 3.47 14.36 7.09
N TRP A 196 2.44 13.60 6.72
CA TRP A 196 2.54 12.16 6.59
C TRP A 196 3.39 11.79 5.38
N VAL A 197 4.53 11.11 5.61
CA VAL A 197 5.40 10.60 4.55
C VAL A 197 5.72 9.13 4.79
N LEU A 198 4.94 8.25 4.14
CA LEU A 198 5.00 6.80 4.33
C LEU A 198 6.40 6.24 4.11
N THR A 199 7.01 6.57 2.97
CA THR A 199 8.29 6.02 2.53
C THR A 199 9.41 6.26 3.53
N ARG A 200 9.54 7.50 4.01
CA ARG A 200 10.52 7.90 5.03
C ARG A 200 10.24 7.25 6.37
N ALA A 201 8.97 7.23 6.79
CA ALA A 201 8.60 6.70 8.09
C ALA A 201 8.85 5.19 8.21
N PHE A 202 8.51 4.42 7.17
CA PHE A 202 8.86 3.00 7.13
C PHE A 202 10.36 2.79 6.99
N ASN A 203 11.07 3.55 6.15
CA ASN A 203 12.51 3.42 6.04
C ASN A 203 13.23 3.66 7.39
N VAL A 204 12.78 4.65 8.18
CA VAL A 204 13.25 4.85 9.56
C VAL A 204 13.00 3.62 10.42
N GLY A 205 11.75 3.15 10.49
CA GLY A 205 11.40 1.98 11.30
C GLY A 205 12.17 0.72 10.91
N MET A 206 12.27 0.46 9.60
CA MET A 206 13.03 -0.67 9.05
C MET A 206 14.53 -0.55 9.33
N SER A 207 15.08 0.67 9.42
CA SER A 207 16.51 0.86 9.70
C SER A 207 16.87 0.55 11.16
N MET A 208 15.87 0.57 12.03
CA MET A 208 16.00 0.20 13.45
C MET A 208 15.81 -1.29 13.69
N ALA A 209 15.28 -2.03 12.72
CA ALA A 209 15.03 -3.46 12.81
C ALA A 209 16.34 -4.25 12.99
N THR A 210 16.34 -5.17 13.96
CA THR A 210 17.54 -5.95 14.32
C THR A 210 17.52 -7.37 13.77
N LYS A 211 16.38 -7.80 13.18
CA LYS A 211 16.17 -9.15 12.69
C LYS A 211 16.33 -9.27 11.17
N ASP A 212 16.58 -10.49 10.70
CA ASP A 212 16.86 -10.80 9.31
C ASP A 212 15.61 -10.82 8.40
N LYS A 213 14.42 -10.75 9.00
CA LYS A 213 13.14 -10.62 8.30
C LYS A 213 12.35 -9.43 8.83
N LEU A 214 11.75 -8.70 7.90
CA LEU A 214 10.96 -7.50 8.13
C LEU A 214 9.50 -7.80 7.81
N LEU A 215 8.61 -7.52 8.75
CA LEU A 215 7.16 -7.51 8.55
C LEU A 215 6.66 -6.08 8.68
N LYS A 216 6.27 -5.46 7.57
CA LYS A 216 5.53 -4.19 7.53
C LYS A 216 4.04 -4.45 7.76
N LEU A 217 3.42 -3.64 8.61
CA LEU A 217 1.97 -3.46 8.62
C LEU A 217 1.61 -1.98 8.68
N ASP A 218 0.44 -1.65 8.13
CA ASP A 218 -0.18 -0.34 8.37
C ASP A 218 -0.76 -0.29 9.79
N CYS A 219 -0.92 0.92 10.34
CA CYS A 219 -1.30 1.15 11.74
C CYS A 219 -2.71 0.68 12.14
N ASP A 220 -3.52 0.31 11.16
CA ASP A 220 -4.89 -0.17 11.28
C ASP A 220 -4.98 -1.67 11.00
N TYR A 221 -3.88 -2.39 10.81
CA TYR A 221 -3.95 -3.83 10.59
C TYR A 221 -3.98 -4.61 11.89
N ALA A 222 -4.89 -5.57 11.98
CA ALA A 222 -4.86 -6.65 12.98
C ALA A 222 -4.17 -7.88 12.37
N LEU A 223 -3.19 -8.43 13.10
CA LEU A 223 -2.38 -9.56 12.67
C LEU A 223 -2.79 -10.86 13.38
N SER A 224 -2.99 -11.94 12.64
CA SER A 224 -3.21 -13.27 13.21
C SER A 224 -1.93 -13.82 13.86
N PRO A 225 -2.02 -14.51 15.02
CA PRO A 225 -0.87 -15.16 15.65
C PRO A 225 -0.06 -16.06 14.72
N LYS A 226 -0.73 -16.69 13.75
CA LYS A 226 -0.13 -17.69 12.86
C LYS A 226 0.49 -17.09 11.60
N PHE A 227 0.39 -15.78 11.36
CA PHE A 227 0.82 -15.14 10.11
C PHE A 227 2.24 -15.56 9.71
N VAL A 228 3.23 -15.40 10.60
CA VAL A 228 4.63 -15.71 10.30
C VAL A 228 4.83 -17.18 9.92
N SER A 229 4.22 -18.11 10.67
CA SER A 229 4.35 -19.54 10.41
C SER A 229 3.74 -20.00 9.08
N LYS A 230 2.75 -19.25 8.57
CA LYS A 230 2.06 -19.52 7.31
C LYS A 230 2.69 -18.84 6.09
N HIS A 231 3.70 -18.00 6.30
CA HIS A 231 4.43 -17.31 5.24
C HIS A 231 5.93 -17.62 5.33
N PRO A 232 6.37 -18.87 5.09
CA PRO A 232 7.78 -19.21 5.25
C PRO A 232 8.66 -18.38 4.31
N LEU A 233 9.67 -17.73 4.89
CA LEU A 233 10.79 -17.07 4.19
C LEU A 233 12.08 -17.83 4.50
N ARG A 234 12.49 -18.74 3.61
CA ARG A 234 13.76 -19.47 3.73
C ARG A 234 14.85 -18.68 3.03
N LYS A 235 16.10 -18.87 3.45
CA LYS A 235 17.26 -18.12 2.93
C LYS A 235 17.48 -18.35 1.43
N GLN A 236 17.15 -19.53 0.92
CA GLN A 236 17.28 -19.88 -0.50
C GLN A 236 16.13 -19.34 -1.38
N ASP A 237 15.03 -18.88 -0.77
CA ASP A 237 13.86 -18.48 -1.52
C ASP A 237 14.08 -17.07 -2.08
N LYS A 238 13.91 -16.85 -3.39
CA LYS A 238 13.87 -15.50 -3.96
C LYS A 238 12.42 -15.00 -4.01
N LEU A 239 11.82 -14.77 -2.85
CA LEU A 239 10.44 -14.34 -2.75
C LEU A 239 10.20 -13.41 -1.57
N TYR A 240 9.10 -12.69 -1.63
CA TYR A 240 8.52 -11.92 -0.52
C TYR A 240 7.00 -12.11 -0.54
N TYR A 241 6.35 -11.82 0.57
CA TYR A 241 4.88 -11.76 0.63
C TYR A 241 4.44 -10.30 0.69
N SER A 242 3.40 -9.94 -0.05
CA SER A 242 2.77 -8.64 0.10
C SER A 242 1.27 -8.71 -0.13
N GLY A 243 0.57 -7.64 0.24
CA GLY A 243 -0.79 -7.42 -0.24
C GLY A 243 -0.78 -7.21 -1.76
N ASP A 244 -1.93 -7.41 -2.39
CA ASP A 244 -2.19 -7.27 -3.81
C ASP A 244 -3.69 -6.98 -3.98
N TYR A 245 -4.02 -5.70 -4.10
CA TYR A 245 -5.40 -5.22 -4.21
C TYR A 245 -6.14 -5.84 -5.40
N SER A 246 -5.43 -6.21 -6.47
CA SER A 246 -6.04 -6.82 -7.67
C SER A 246 -6.58 -8.23 -7.42
N LYS A 247 -6.15 -8.89 -6.33
CA LYS A 247 -6.61 -10.21 -5.91
C LYS A 247 -7.58 -10.17 -4.73
N ALA A 248 -8.01 -8.98 -4.31
CA ALA A 248 -8.99 -8.83 -3.25
C ALA A 248 -10.34 -9.42 -3.66
N SER A 249 -10.95 -10.19 -2.76
CA SER A 249 -12.24 -10.85 -2.94
C SER A 249 -13.37 -10.18 -2.16
N ASN A 250 -13.06 -9.21 -1.30
CA ASN A 250 -14.02 -8.46 -0.50
C ASN A 250 -13.49 -7.06 -0.13
N GLU A 251 -14.37 -6.24 0.47
CA GLU A 251 -14.09 -4.86 0.87
C GLU A 251 -12.98 -4.73 1.92
N ASN A 252 -12.68 -5.75 2.72
CA ASN A 252 -11.54 -5.65 3.65
C ASN A 252 -10.21 -5.81 2.91
N GLU A 253 -10.15 -6.79 2.00
CA GLU A 253 -8.94 -7.20 1.31
C GLU A 253 -8.37 -6.12 0.37
N VAL A 254 -9.22 -5.25 -0.18
CA VAL A 254 -8.76 -4.11 -1.01
C VAL A 254 -7.87 -3.14 -0.21
N HIS A 255 -8.00 -3.14 1.12
CA HIS A 255 -7.22 -2.29 2.02
C HIS A 255 -5.98 -2.97 2.58
N LEU A 256 -5.65 -4.19 2.14
CA LEU A 256 -4.51 -4.97 2.65
C LEU A 256 -3.22 -4.81 1.83
N ASN A 257 -3.15 -3.87 0.87
CA ASN A 257 -1.98 -3.69 0.01
C ASN A 257 -0.68 -3.37 0.78
N GLY A 258 -0.81 -2.74 1.95
CA GLY A 258 0.30 -2.28 2.77
C GLY A 258 1.03 -3.37 3.56
N VAL A 259 0.58 -4.63 3.57
CA VAL A 259 1.35 -5.72 4.20
C VAL A 259 2.57 -6.07 3.33
N LEU A 260 3.74 -6.19 3.95
CA LEU A 260 4.95 -6.68 3.31
C LEU A 260 5.75 -7.54 4.29
N TYR A 261 6.04 -8.79 3.91
CA TYR A 261 6.92 -9.69 4.64
C TYR A 261 8.10 -10.13 3.76
N ILE A 262 9.31 -9.69 4.12
CA ILE A 262 10.49 -9.77 3.26
C ILE A 262 11.77 -10.01 4.09
N ARG A 263 12.85 -10.51 3.46
CA ARG A 263 14.17 -10.52 4.08
C ARG A 263 14.76 -9.11 4.12
N SER A 264 15.40 -8.77 5.23
CA SER A 264 16.04 -7.47 5.42
C SER A 264 17.09 -7.18 4.34
N GLU A 265 17.85 -8.20 3.91
CA GLU A 265 18.83 -8.09 2.83
C GLU A 265 18.24 -7.71 1.47
N ASP A 266 17.02 -8.15 1.16
CA ASP A 266 16.38 -7.88 -0.13
C ASP A 266 15.80 -6.46 -0.14
N PHE A 267 15.13 -6.06 0.94
CA PHE A 267 14.60 -4.72 1.14
C PHE A 267 15.72 -3.66 1.06
N TRP A 268 16.79 -3.85 1.84
CA TRP A 268 17.93 -2.94 1.81
C TRP A 268 18.78 -3.09 0.56
N GLY A 269 18.72 -4.24 -0.10
CA GLY A 269 19.32 -4.46 -1.40
C GLY A 269 18.87 -3.42 -2.42
N ILE A 270 17.58 -3.04 -2.41
CA ILE A 270 17.02 -2.00 -3.29
C ILE A 270 16.96 -0.62 -2.64
N PHE A 271 17.66 -0.40 -1.52
CA PHE A 271 17.69 0.87 -0.78
C PHE A 271 16.35 1.27 -0.15
N GLY A 272 15.49 0.30 0.18
CA GLY A 272 14.20 0.53 0.83
C GLY A 272 13.18 1.23 -0.07
N TYR A 273 12.24 1.95 0.54
CA TYR A 273 11.30 2.81 -0.18
C TYR A 273 12.02 4.02 -0.80
N ASP A 274 11.51 4.51 -1.93
CA ASP A 274 11.97 5.75 -2.55
C ASP A 274 11.42 6.97 -1.80
N GLU A 275 12.28 7.62 -1.02
CA GLU A 275 11.90 8.75 -0.15
C GLU A 275 11.59 10.05 -0.89
N ARG A 276 11.76 10.06 -2.22
CA ARG A 276 11.28 11.17 -3.06
C ARG A 276 9.75 11.13 -3.19
N ILE A 277 9.13 9.97 -3.05
CA ILE A 277 7.68 9.82 -2.98
C ILE A 277 7.23 10.30 -1.60
N GLN A 278 6.66 11.51 -1.55
CA GLN A 278 6.22 12.17 -0.32
C GLN A 278 4.73 12.49 -0.32
N THR A 279 4.03 12.13 -1.40
CA THR A 279 2.57 12.24 -1.50
C THR A 279 1.92 10.86 -1.52
N TYR A 280 0.62 10.79 -1.84
CA TYR A 280 -0.17 9.59 -1.63
C TYR A 280 0.08 8.58 -2.75
N GLY A 281 0.42 7.35 -2.36
CA GLY A 281 0.41 6.18 -3.23
C GLY A 281 1.56 6.09 -4.22
N TRP A 282 1.57 4.97 -4.95
CA TRP A 282 2.66 4.49 -5.83
C TRP A 282 3.95 4.03 -5.11
N ASP A 283 4.09 4.30 -3.82
CA ASP A 283 5.18 3.86 -2.96
C ASP A 283 5.36 2.34 -2.90
N ASP A 284 4.29 1.58 -2.63
CA ASP A 284 4.32 0.12 -2.59
C ASP A 284 4.64 -0.46 -3.99
N GLU A 285 4.01 0.05 -5.06
CA GLU A 285 4.22 -0.44 -6.43
C GLU A 285 5.61 -0.12 -6.98
N ASP A 286 6.18 1.05 -6.65
CA ASP A 286 7.59 1.36 -6.94
C ASP A 286 8.53 0.35 -6.25
N LEU A 287 8.29 0.06 -4.97
CA LEU A 287 9.07 -0.92 -4.22
C LEU A 287 8.98 -2.31 -4.88
N TYR A 288 7.76 -2.78 -5.19
CA TYR A 288 7.52 -4.09 -5.78
C TYR A 288 8.16 -4.21 -7.17
N LYS A 289 8.02 -3.20 -8.03
CA LYS A 289 8.69 -3.13 -9.35
C LYS A 289 10.21 -3.27 -9.20
N ARG A 290 10.81 -2.61 -8.21
CA ARG A 290 12.27 -2.71 -7.95
C ARG A 290 12.69 -4.08 -7.39
N LEU A 291 11.86 -4.73 -6.57
CA LEU A 291 12.10 -6.11 -6.11
C LEU A 291 11.98 -7.12 -7.25
N ASP A 292 10.97 -6.98 -8.10
CA ASP A 292 10.74 -7.85 -9.26
C ASP A 292 11.90 -7.73 -10.27
N ASN A 293 12.42 -6.52 -10.49
CA ASN A 293 13.62 -6.28 -11.30
C ASN A 293 14.89 -6.95 -10.75
N ARG A 294 14.91 -7.32 -9.46
CA ARG A 294 15.98 -8.15 -8.86
C ARG A 294 15.73 -9.66 -8.95
N GLY A 295 14.63 -10.06 -9.58
CA GLY A 295 14.22 -11.45 -9.74
C GLY A 295 13.64 -12.06 -8.48
N LEU A 296 13.11 -11.25 -7.55
CA LEU A 296 12.27 -11.76 -6.48
C LEU A 296 10.87 -12.04 -7.00
N LYS A 297 10.23 -13.08 -6.46
CA LYS A 297 8.86 -13.44 -6.74
C LYS A 297 7.92 -12.89 -5.65
N ARG A 298 6.99 -12.03 -6.02
CA ARG A 298 5.86 -11.65 -5.15
C ARG A 298 4.93 -12.85 -4.91
N GLN A 299 4.61 -13.12 -3.66
CA GLN A 299 3.50 -13.98 -3.26
C GLN A 299 2.44 -13.15 -2.53
N VAL A 300 1.17 -13.41 -2.80
CA VAL A 300 0.10 -12.70 -2.09
C VAL A 300 0.05 -13.22 -0.65
N ALA A 301 0.05 -12.31 0.30
CA ALA A 301 -0.13 -12.64 1.71
C ALA A 301 -1.51 -13.29 1.91
N ASN A 302 -1.59 -14.27 2.80
CA ASN A 302 -2.84 -14.90 3.17
C ASN A 302 -3.71 -13.90 3.94
N TYR A 303 -4.75 -13.42 3.29
CA TYR A 303 -5.69 -12.44 3.83
C TYR A 303 -6.55 -12.98 4.98
N ASP A 304 -6.67 -14.30 5.17
CA ASP A 304 -7.30 -14.85 6.38
C ASP A 304 -6.50 -14.55 7.66
N LEU A 305 -5.27 -14.06 7.52
CA LEU A 305 -4.31 -13.86 8.61
C LEU A 305 -3.97 -12.39 8.87
N VAL A 306 -4.55 -11.45 8.11
CA VAL A 306 -4.41 -10.00 8.30
C VAL A 306 -5.75 -9.34 8.02
N LEU A 307 -6.17 -8.43 8.88
CA LEU A 307 -7.44 -7.72 8.73
C LEU A 307 -7.20 -6.22 8.80
N HIS A 308 -7.77 -5.46 7.87
CA HIS A 308 -7.83 -4.01 7.98
C HIS A 308 -8.92 -3.60 8.98
N TYR A 309 -8.55 -2.88 10.04
CA TYR A 309 -9.49 -2.42 11.05
C TYR A 309 -10.30 -1.23 10.50
N PRO A 310 -11.63 -1.34 10.39
CA PRO A 310 -12.43 -0.34 9.70
C PRO A 310 -12.29 1.06 10.31
N HIS A 311 -12.09 2.06 9.44
CA HIS A 311 -12.16 3.47 9.80
C HIS A 311 -12.71 4.28 8.61
N GLY A 312 -13.28 5.46 8.86
CA GLY A 312 -13.75 6.35 7.79
C GLY A 312 -12.59 6.95 6.97
N ASN A 313 -12.86 7.40 5.74
CA ASN A 313 -11.86 8.05 4.89
C ASN A 313 -11.28 9.34 5.51
N GLU A 314 -12.07 10.06 6.32
CA GLU A 314 -11.63 11.26 7.06
C GLU A 314 -10.47 10.97 8.03
N ALA A 315 -10.30 9.69 8.40
CA ALA A 315 -9.20 9.32 9.25
C ALA A 315 -7.86 9.35 8.49
N ARG A 316 -7.77 9.32 7.15
CA ARG A 316 -6.48 9.21 6.43
C ARG A 316 -5.44 10.23 6.95
N GLY A 317 -4.22 9.75 7.22
CA GLY A 317 -3.17 10.57 7.81
C GLY A 317 -2.69 11.70 6.89
N GLN A 318 -2.77 11.49 5.57
CA GLN A 318 -2.39 12.48 4.58
C GLN A 318 -3.53 13.46 4.29
N LYS A 319 -3.24 14.74 4.42
CA LYS A 319 -4.19 15.84 4.20
C LYS A 319 -4.11 16.35 2.75
N GLY A 320 -5.20 16.90 2.24
CA GLY A 320 -5.23 17.60 0.95
C GLY A 320 -5.25 16.71 -0.30
N VAL A 321 -5.35 15.39 -0.16
CA VAL A 321 -5.47 14.47 -1.30
C VAL A 321 -6.87 14.57 -1.89
N LYS A 322 -7.02 15.31 -3.00
CA LYS A 322 -8.32 15.49 -3.68
C LYS A 322 -8.72 14.23 -4.44
N PHE A 323 -7.80 13.68 -5.23
CA PHE A 323 -8.03 12.50 -6.08
C PHE A 323 -6.90 11.48 -5.87
N PRO A 324 -7.09 10.46 -5.00
CA PRO A 324 -6.03 9.50 -4.66
C PRO A 324 -5.38 8.84 -5.87
N GLN A 325 -6.17 8.46 -6.88
CA GLN A 325 -5.66 7.78 -8.07
C GLN A 325 -4.88 8.72 -9.00
N VAL A 326 -5.21 10.03 -9.02
CA VAL A 326 -4.41 11.03 -9.74
C VAL A 326 -3.05 11.21 -9.07
N GLU A 327 -2.99 11.26 -7.74
CA GLU A 327 -1.70 11.33 -7.02
C GLU A 327 -0.81 10.11 -7.30
N VAL A 328 -1.41 8.92 -7.35
CA VAL A 328 -0.72 7.68 -7.74
C VAL A 328 -0.12 7.81 -9.14
N ASP A 329 -0.93 8.26 -10.12
CA ASP A 329 -0.49 8.45 -11.50
C ASP A 329 0.61 9.51 -11.60
N VAL A 330 0.49 10.62 -10.87
CA VAL A 330 1.49 11.70 -10.82
C VAL A 330 2.83 11.17 -10.30
N ASN A 331 2.82 10.42 -9.20
CA ASN A 331 4.04 9.82 -8.64
C ASN A 331 4.68 8.84 -9.63
N SER A 332 3.88 7.99 -10.29
CA SER A 332 4.36 7.08 -11.33
C SER A 332 5.04 7.82 -12.49
N LEU A 333 4.33 8.80 -13.05
CA LEU A 333 4.77 9.54 -14.24
C LEU A 333 6.02 10.39 -13.99
N LEU A 334 6.13 10.99 -12.80
CA LEU A 334 7.34 11.72 -12.41
C LEU A 334 8.53 10.78 -12.23
N LEU A 335 8.34 9.59 -11.65
CA LEU A 335 9.41 8.61 -11.48
C LEU A 335 9.94 8.07 -12.81
N ASP A 336 9.08 7.85 -13.80
CA ASP A 336 9.49 7.41 -15.13
C ASP A 336 10.40 8.43 -15.84
N ARG A 337 10.38 9.70 -15.40
CA ARG A 337 11.24 10.79 -15.89
C ARG A 337 12.52 10.97 -15.06
N MET A 338 12.76 10.14 -14.05
CA MET A 338 13.88 10.28 -13.12
C MET A 338 14.78 9.04 -13.11
N GLU A 339 16.01 9.24 -12.64
CA GLU A 339 16.89 8.11 -12.34
C GLU A 339 16.26 7.21 -11.26
N LEU A 340 16.39 5.90 -11.47
CA LEU A 340 15.92 4.87 -10.55
C LEU A 340 16.54 5.04 -9.16
N TRP A 341 15.73 4.82 -8.13
CA TRP A 341 16.20 4.73 -6.75
C TRP A 341 17.21 3.58 -6.61
N SER A 342 18.47 3.95 -6.48
CA SER A 342 19.63 3.04 -6.63
C SER A 342 20.76 3.46 -5.71
N LYS A 343 21.93 2.82 -5.77
CA LYS A 343 23.07 3.23 -4.93
C LYS A 343 23.54 4.65 -5.21
N ALA A 344 23.50 5.07 -6.49
CA ALA A 344 23.98 6.38 -6.92
C ALA A 344 23.06 7.52 -6.45
N VAL A 345 21.76 7.25 -6.39
CA VAL A 345 20.73 8.23 -5.99
C VAL A 345 20.36 8.09 -4.52
N GLY A 346 20.33 6.88 -3.98
CA GLY A 346 19.89 6.51 -2.62
C GLY A 346 20.85 6.93 -1.51
N THR A 347 22.00 7.55 -1.83
CA THR A 347 22.75 8.36 -0.87
C THR A 347 22.04 9.69 -0.55
N ASP A 348 21.05 10.07 -1.37
CA ASP A 348 20.04 11.09 -1.08
C ASP A 348 18.89 10.52 -0.24
N CYS A 349 19.19 9.70 0.76
CA CYS A 349 18.23 9.26 1.77
C CYS A 349 18.18 10.23 2.96
N SER A 350 17.11 10.11 3.73
CA SER A 350 16.91 10.81 4.98
C SER A 350 17.92 10.37 6.05
N ARG A 351 18.23 11.31 6.92
CA ARG A 351 19.14 11.13 8.04
C ARG A 351 18.50 11.70 9.28
N TYR A 352 18.56 10.94 10.36
CA TYR A 352 17.97 11.31 11.63
C TYR A 352 19.04 11.36 12.70
N THR A 353 18.88 12.26 13.65
CA THR A 353 19.68 12.30 14.87
C THR A 353 18.84 11.87 16.05
N VAL A 354 19.48 11.15 16.96
CA VAL A 354 18.82 10.67 18.16
C VAL A 354 18.84 11.79 19.19
N ALA A 355 17.69 12.41 19.38
CA ALA A 355 17.51 13.52 20.31
C ALA A 355 17.43 13.04 21.77
N ASN A 356 16.84 11.86 22.01
CA ASN A 356 16.69 11.29 23.35
C ASN A 356 16.48 9.78 23.28
N THR A 357 16.96 9.05 24.29
CA THR A 357 16.68 7.62 24.44
C THR A 357 16.36 7.25 25.87
N ARG A 358 15.41 6.32 26.02
CA ARG A 358 15.04 5.64 27.27
C ARG A 358 14.79 4.16 26.96
N PRO A 359 14.77 3.26 27.96
CA PRO A 359 14.41 1.86 27.72
C PRO A 359 13.09 1.74 26.95
N GLY A 360 13.11 1.04 25.81
CA GLY A 360 11.95 0.87 24.92
C GLY A 360 11.50 2.12 24.16
N ARG A 361 12.23 3.24 24.23
CA ARG A 361 11.85 4.50 23.56
C ARG A 361 13.03 5.26 22.96
N ILE A 362 12.89 5.68 21.72
CA ILE A 362 13.86 6.52 21.00
C ILE A 362 13.14 7.73 20.42
N VAL A 363 13.73 8.92 20.52
CA VAL A 363 13.24 10.15 19.90
C VAL A 363 14.25 10.57 18.82
N LEU A 364 13.74 10.80 17.62
CA LEU A 364 14.49 11.11 16.41
C LEU A 364 14.06 12.48 15.89
N LYS A 365 15.02 13.23 15.34
CA LYS A 365 14.79 14.46 14.57
C LYS A 365 15.47 14.35 13.22
N ALA A 366 14.79 14.78 12.16
CA ALA A 366 15.39 14.80 10.84
C ALA A 366 16.54 15.81 10.79
N GLU A 367 17.72 15.36 10.39
CA GLU A 367 18.87 16.21 10.06
C GLU A 367 18.84 16.59 8.58
N ARG A 368 18.42 15.64 7.73
CA ARG A 368 18.28 15.82 6.29
C ARG A 368 17.15 14.96 5.78
N VAL A 369 16.44 15.50 4.80
CA VAL A 369 15.39 14.79 4.06
C VAL A 369 15.59 15.03 2.56
N PRO A 370 15.24 14.08 1.69
CA PRO A 370 15.36 14.27 0.24
C PRO A 370 14.29 15.25 -0.23
N LYS A 371 14.53 15.90 -1.38
CA LYS A 371 13.47 16.68 -2.05
C LYS A 371 12.41 15.71 -2.60
N SER A 372 11.13 16.12 -2.56
CA SER A 372 10.04 15.36 -3.17
C SER A 372 10.19 15.25 -4.69
N LEU A 373 9.48 14.33 -5.33
CA LEU A 373 9.44 14.22 -6.79
C LEU A 373 9.09 15.57 -7.44
N GLN A 374 8.02 16.22 -7.00
CA GLN A 374 7.61 17.52 -7.54
C GLN A 374 8.69 18.60 -7.33
N ALA A 375 9.34 18.65 -6.16
CA ALA A 375 10.41 19.61 -5.89
C ALA A 375 11.74 19.34 -6.64
N ARG A 376 11.85 18.19 -7.32
CA ARG A 376 12.96 17.82 -8.20
C ARG A 376 12.63 18.04 -9.69
N SER A 377 11.39 18.39 -10.00
CA SER A 377 10.91 18.70 -11.33
C SER A 377 10.69 20.21 -11.46
N ASN A 378 10.65 20.71 -12.70
CA ASN A 378 10.21 22.09 -12.94
C ASN A 378 8.67 22.16 -12.94
N GLU A 379 8.14 23.38 -12.82
CA GLU A 379 6.68 23.61 -12.70
C GLU A 379 5.91 23.10 -13.92
N ASP A 380 6.41 23.36 -15.13
CA ASP A 380 5.79 22.91 -16.39
C ASP A 380 5.67 21.38 -16.47
N GLN A 381 6.72 20.65 -16.05
CA GLN A 381 6.71 19.18 -16.00
C GLN A 381 5.70 18.65 -14.99
N VAL A 382 5.58 19.31 -13.84
CA VAL A 382 4.61 18.91 -12.81
C VAL A 382 3.19 19.15 -13.32
N LEU A 383 2.94 20.28 -13.97
CA LEU A 383 1.64 20.61 -14.57
C LEU A 383 1.28 19.62 -15.70
N GLU A 384 2.20 19.35 -16.62
CA GLU A 384 2.02 18.38 -17.71
C GLU A 384 1.65 16.98 -17.18
N VAL A 385 2.34 16.52 -16.14
CA VAL A 385 2.06 15.22 -15.52
C VAL A 385 0.71 15.21 -14.81
N LYS A 386 0.35 16.28 -14.10
CA LYS A 386 -0.95 16.39 -13.45
C LYS A 386 -2.09 16.43 -14.48
N ASP A 387 -1.90 17.16 -15.57
CA ASP A 387 -2.86 17.23 -16.67
C ASP A 387 -3.08 15.87 -17.32
N LEU A 388 -2.00 15.15 -17.64
CA LEU A 388 -2.08 13.80 -18.16
C LEU A 388 -2.75 12.83 -17.18
N ALA A 389 -2.43 12.92 -15.89
CA ALA A 389 -3.00 12.07 -14.86
C ALA A 389 -4.53 12.26 -14.72
N ILE A 390 -5.01 13.51 -14.67
CA ILE A 390 -6.45 13.80 -14.65
C ILE A 390 -7.10 13.38 -15.97
N GLY A 391 -6.45 13.66 -17.11
CA GLY A 391 -6.92 13.24 -18.43
C GLY A 391 -7.14 11.73 -18.52
N ARG A 392 -6.22 10.92 -17.97
CA ARG A 392 -6.38 9.46 -17.89
C ARG A 392 -7.61 9.07 -17.09
N ARG A 393 -7.86 9.68 -15.93
CA ARG A 393 -9.06 9.41 -15.13
C ARG A 393 -10.34 9.73 -15.92
N LEU A 394 -10.40 10.93 -16.53
CA LEU A 394 -11.54 11.37 -17.32
C LEU A 394 -11.78 10.49 -18.56
N HIS A 395 -10.70 10.05 -19.23
CA HIS A 395 -10.79 9.19 -20.40
C HIS A 395 -11.17 7.75 -20.03
N ASP A 396 -10.40 7.12 -19.16
CA ASP A 396 -10.49 5.68 -18.88
C ASP A 396 -11.73 5.34 -18.04
N GLU A 397 -12.13 6.20 -17.10
CA GLU A 397 -13.24 5.92 -16.17
C GLU A 397 -14.57 6.53 -16.65
N TYR A 398 -14.53 7.67 -17.33
CA TYR A 398 -15.73 8.42 -17.73
C TYR A 398 -15.91 8.51 -19.25
N GLY A 399 -14.98 7.96 -20.04
CA GLY A 399 -15.10 7.83 -21.49
C GLY A 399 -14.97 9.13 -22.27
N ILE A 400 -14.32 10.16 -21.71
CA ILE A 400 -14.14 11.45 -22.40
C ILE A 400 -13.02 11.29 -23.45
N PRO A 401 -13.28 11.56 -24.74
CA PRO A 401 -12.26 11.49 -25.79
C PRO A 401 -11.05 12.39 -25.54
N TRP A 402 -9.85 11.90 -25.88
CA TRP A 402 -8.62 12.68 -25.76
C TRP A 402 -8.63 13.97 -26.57
N ASP A 403 -9.29 13.99 -27.72
CA ASP A 403 -9.41 15.20 -28.54
C ASP A 403 -10.07 16.33 -27.74
N LEU A 404 -11.20 16.05 -27.06
CA LEU A 404 -11.88 17.03 -26.21
C LEU A 404 -11.06 17.41 -24.97
N LEU A 405 -10.32 16.46 -24.39
CA LEU A 405 -9.43 16.77 -23.27
C LEU A 405 -8.24 17.63 -23.71
N GLY A 406 -7.78 17.50 -24.94
CA GLY A 406 -6.73 18.34 -25.51
C GLY A 406 -7.11 19.82 -25.56
N ASP A 407 -8.40 20.10 -25.72
CA ASP A 407 -8.98 21.45 -25.81
C ASP A 407 -9.36 22.03 -24.44
N MET A 408 -9.09 21.30 -23.34
CA MET A 408 -9.42 21.72 -21.97
C MET A 408 -8.15 22.14 -21.21
N GLU A 409 -8.27 23.23 -20.45
CA GLU A 409 -7.26 23.61 -19.46
C GLU A 409 -7.25 22.63 -18.28
N TYR A 410 -6.11 22.56 -17.57
CA TYR A 410 -5.95 21.71 -16.40
C TYR A 410 -7.04 21.94 -15.33
N GLU A 411 -7.33 23.21 -15.03
CA GLU A 411 -8.33 23.60 -14.04
C GLU A 411 -9.74 23.12 -14.43
N ASP A 412 -10.07 23.17 -15.72
CA ASP A 412 -11.36 22.72 -16.25
C ASP A 412 -11.50 21.20 -16.10
N LYS A 413 -10.42 20.44 -16.32
CA LYS A 413 -10.37 18.98 -16.09
C LYS A 413 -10.46 18.63 -14.60
N ASP A 414 -9.72 19.35 -13.75
CA ASP A 414 -9.70 19.16 -12.29
C ASP A 414 -11.08 19.41 -11.66
N LEU A 415 -11.81 20.42 -12.15
CA LEU A 415 -13.19 20.69 -11.75
C LEU A 415 -14.14 19.59 -12.24
N LEU A 416 -14.04 19.20 -13.51
CA LEU A 416 -14.91 18.18 -14.11
C LEU A 416 -14.78 16.81 -13.40
N LEU A 417 -13.55 16.38 -13.09
CA LEU A 417 -13.33 15.16 -12.32
C LEU A 417 -13.93 15.26 -10.91
N GLY A 418 -13.85 16.44 -10.30
CA GLY A 418 -14.48 16.73 -9.00
C GLY A 418 -16.00 16.55 -9.05
N ASP A 419 -16.65 17.04 -10.09
CA ASP A 419 -18.09 16.90 -10.29
C ASP A 419 -18.51 15.44 -10.45
N PHE A 420 -17.78 14.66 -11.25
CA PHE A 420 -18.05 13.23 -11.43
C PHE A 420 -17.99 12.45 -10.11
N LEU A 421 -16.99 12.75 -9.26
CA LEU A 421 -16.84 12.09 -7.97
C LEU A 421 -17.92 12.53 -6.97
N ALA A 422 -18.29 13.80 -6.95
CA ALA A 422 -19.40 14.30 -6.12
C ALA A 422 -20.73 13.63 -6.48
N LEU A 423 -20.98 13.41 -7.77
CA LEU A 423 -22.16 12.70 -8.25
C LEU A 423 -22.14 11.23 -7.86
N SER A 424 -20.99 10.56 -8.00
CA SER A 424 -20.83 9.13 -7.67
C SER A 424 -20.99 8.88 -6.17
N GLY A 425 -20.39 9.72 -5.31
CA GLY A 425 -20.51 9.64 -3.85
C GLY A 425 -21.94 9.81 -3.32
N SER A 426 -22.82 10.48 -4.06
CA SER A 426 -24.24 10.66 -3.69
C SER A 426 -25.13 9.44 -3.94
N THR A 427 -24.64 8.43 -4.67
CA THR A 427 -25.45 7.27 -5.10
C THR A 427 -25.33 6.04 -4.21
N GLY A 428 -24.40 6.01 -3.25
CA GLY A 428 -24.26 4.91 -2.28
C GLY A 428 -24.05 3.51 -2.88
N MET A 429 -23.73 3.41 -4.18
CA MET A 429 -23.46 2.15 -4.87
C MET A 429 -21.96 2.03 -5.14
N SER A 430 -21.38 0.91 -4.72
CA SER A 430 -19.97 0.55 -5.00
C SER A 430 -19.72 0.11 -6.44
N ASP A 431 -20.74 0.16 -7.30
CA ASP A 431 -20.69 -0.43 -8.64
C ASP A 431 -20.87 0.65 -9.70
N THR A 432 -19.76 1.00 -10.35
CA THR A 432 -19.55 1.17 -11.82
C THR A 432 -20.67 1.75 -12.71
N VAL A 433 -21.66 2.46 -12.20
CA VAL A 433 -22.48 3.32 -13.07
C VAL A 433 -21.72 4.62 -13.21
N ALA A 434 -20.80 4.66 -14.19
CA ALA A 434 -20.11 5.88 -14.57
C ALA A 434 -21.13 7.02 -14.61
N ALA A 435 -20.90 8.05 -13.78
CA ALA A 435 -21.81 9.17 -13.66
C ALA A 435 -22.07 9.71 -15.07
N LYS A 436 -23.35 9.73 -15.47
CA LYS A 436 -23.70 10.08 -16.85
C LYS A 436 -23.42 11.56 -17.08
N MET A 437 -22.92 11.90 -18.26
CA MET A 437 -22.60 13.27 -18.64
C MET A 437 -23.64 13.82 -19.63
N ILE A 438 -23.77 15.15 -19.65
CA ILE A 438 -24.36 15.91 -20.75
C ILE A 438 -23.21 16.63 -21.45
N VAL A 439 -23.07 16.43 -22.75
CA VAL A 439 -22.17 17.23 -23.59
C VAL A 439 -23.02 18.25 -24.33
N MET A 440 -22.70 19.54 -24.17
CA MET A 440 -23.37 20.64 -24.84
C MET A 440 -22.39 21.34 -25.78
N ASP A 441 -22.63 21.17 -27.07
CA ASP A 441 -21.93 21.89 -28.13
C ASP A 441 -22.58 23.27 -28.33
N CYS A 442 -21.86 24.33 -27.95
CA CYS A 442 -22.35 25.71 -27.95
C CYS A 442 -21.96 26.43 -29.24
N ALA A 443 -22.73 26.19 -30.30
CA ALA A 443 -22.65 26.93 -31.55
C ALA A 443 -23.62 28.12 -31.61
N GLY A 444 -23.46 28.99 -32.61
CA GLY A 444 -24.34 30.14 -32.86
C GLY A 444 -23.87 31.46 -32.26
N ASP A 445 -24.77 32.42 -32.14
CA ASP A 445 -24.45 33.75 -31.58
C ASP A 445 -24.29 33.72 -30.04
N ILE A 446 -23.75 34.80 -29.47
CA ILE A 446 -23.45 34.87 -28.04
C ILE A 446 -24.68 34.67 -27.15
N LEU A 447 -25.86 35.16 -27.57
CA LEU A 447 -27.08 35.01 -26.78
C LEU A 447 -27.55 33.56 -26.79
N GLN A 448 -27.51 32.91 -27.96
CA GLN A 448 -27.84 31.49 -28.11
C GLN A 448 -26.94 30.61 -27.27
N ARG A 449 -25.64 30.91 -27.24
CA ARG A 449 -24.66 30.16 -26.43
C ARG A 449 -24.91 30.31 -24.94
N ILE A 450 -25.08 31.54 -24.44
CA ILE A 450 -25.38 31.79 -23.02
C ILE A 450 -26.64 31.05 -22.60
N VAL A 451 -27.71 31.16 -23.40
CA VAL A 451 -28.98 30.47 -23.14
C VAL A 451 -28.78 28.96 -23.13
N SER A 452 -28.02 28.41 -24.08
CA SER A 452 -27.73 26.97 -24.17
C SER A 452 -26.97 26.46 -22.95
N VAL A 453 -25.94 27.19 -22.49
CA VAL A 453 -25.18 26.84 -21.28
C VAL A 453 -26.08 26.86 -20.04
N ILE A 454 -26.94 27.87 -19.89
CA ILE A 454 -27.88 27.97 -18.75
C ILE A 454 -28.84 26.77 -18.73
N TYR A 455 -29.46 26.45 -19.88
CA TYR A 455 -30.37 25.31 -19.98
C TYR A 455 -29.65 23.98 -19.76
N ALA A 456 -28.46 23.79 -20.33
CA ALA A 456 -27.66 22.60 -20.15
C ALA A 456 -27.31 22.37 -18.67
N ASN A 457 -26.89 23.44 -17.98
CA ASN A 457 -26.56 23.40 -16.56
C ASN A 457 -27.78 23.06 -15.69
N ALA A 458 -28.92 23.69 -15.97
CA ALA A 458 -30.18 23.38 -15.29
C ALA A 458 -30.58 21.91 -15.50
N LEU A 459 -30.46 21.41 -16.73
CA LEU A 459 -30.76 20.03 -17.08
C LEU A 459 -29.79 19.04 -16.41
N ALA A 460 -28.50 19.33 -16.40
CA ALA A 460 -27.47 18.52 -15.77
C ALA A 460 -27.71 18.38 -14.26
N LYS A 461 -27.97 19.50 -13.58
CA LYS A 461 -28.32 19.52 -12.15
C LYS A 461 -29.61 18.76 -11.86
N ALA A 462 -30.67 18.99 -12.62
CA ALA A 462 -31.95 18.31 -12.45
C ALA A 462 -31.84 16.79 -12.62
N ASN A 463 -30.90 16.32 -13.45
CA ASN A 463 -30.70 14.90 -13.74
C ASN A 463 -29.51 14.27 -13.02
N LYS A 464 -28.83 15.01 -12.12
CA LYS A 464 -27.60 14.57 -11.42
C LYS A 464 -26.54 14.06 -12.39
N ARG A 465 -26.22 14.88 -13.39
CA ARG A 465 -25.22 14.59 -14.43
C ARG A 465 -24.11 15.63 -14.42
N ALA A 466 -22.91 15.20 -14.77
CA ALA A 466 -21.82 16.13 -15.08
C ALA A 466 -22.15 16.86 -16.39
N LEU A 467 -21.64 18.07 -16.55
CA LEU A 467 -21.80 18.86 -17.77
C LEU A 467 -20.43 19.13 -18.36
N LEU A 468 -20.29 18.84 -19.65
CA LEU A 468 -19.18 19.27 -20.49
C LEU A 468 -19.71 20.26 -21.52
N VAL A 469 -19.20 21.48 -21.54
CA VAL A 469 -19.51 22.52 -22.51
C VAL A 469 -18.38 22.57 -23.53
N VAL A 470 -18.72 22.40 -24.81
CA VAL A 470 -17.80 22.69 -25.91
C VAL A 470 -18.12 24.09 -26.40
N TRP A 471 -17.16 25.01 -26.28
CA TRP A 471 -17.30 26.41 -26.67
C TRP A 471 -16.43 26.70 -27.89
N ASP A 472 -17.07 26.78 -29.05
CA ASP A 472 -16.43 27.02 -30.35
C ASP A 472 -16.01 28.49 -30.49
N VAL A 473 -14.73 28.83 -30.56
CA VAL A 473 -14.27 30.21 -30.81
C VAL A 473 -14.24 30.59 -32.30
N GLU A 474 -14.43 29.65 -33.23
CA GLU A 474 -14.44 29.91 -34.67
C GLU A 474 -15.75 30.58 -35.13
N GLY A 475 -15.81 31.90 -34.95
CA GLY A 475 -16.86 32.73 -35.56
C GLY A 475 -17.13 34.06 -34.86
N PHE A 476 -16.73 34.20 -33.59
CA PHE A 476 -16.95 35.41 -32.79
C PHE A 476 -15.83 35.61 -31.76
N ALA A 477 -15.45 36.86 -31.51
CA ALA A 477 -14.30 37.25 -30.69
C ALA A 477 -14.54 37.22 -29.16
N VAL A 478 -15.47 36.41 -28.65
CA VAL A 478 -15.81 36.36 -27.21
C VAL A 478 -15.39 35.01 -26.64
N ALA A 479 -14.38 35.03 -25.78
CA ALA A 479 -13.94 33.84 -25.07
C ALA A 479 -14.97 33.45 -24.00
N PHE A 480 -15.03 32.17 -23.64
CA PHE A 480 -15.89 31.68 -22.55
C PHE A 480 -15.65 32.46 -21.24
N THR A 481 -14.38 32.75 -20.95
CA THR A 481 -13.93 33.48 -19.75
C THR A 481 -14.30 34.95 -19.74
N ASP A 482 -14.68 35.54 -20.88
CA ASP A 482 -15.19 36.92 -20.93
C ASP A 482 -16.64 37.00 -20.40
N VAL A 483 -17.32 35.86 -20.28
CA VAL A 483 -18.74 35.75 -19.96
C VAL A 483 -18.97 35.04 -18.62
N PHE A 484 -18.15 34.03 -18.32
CA PHE A 484 -18.30 33.21 -17.13
C PHE A 484 -16.98 33.15 -16.34
N ASP A 485 -17.05 33.55 -15.06
CA ASP A 485 -15.88 33.55 -14.18
C ASP A 485 -15.48 32.14 -13.72
N LYS A 486 -16.46 31.25 -13.51
CA LYS A 486 -16.25 29.87 -13.03
C LYS A 486 -17.34 28.93 -13.54
N PHE A 487 -16.95 27.98 -14.38
CA PHE A 487 -17.80 26.90 -14.88
C PHE A 487 -16.97 25.62 -14.95
N THR A 488 -17.61 24.46 -14.80
CA THR A 488 -16.90 23.16 -14.79
C THR A 488 -16.98 22.49 -16.15
N GLY A 489 -15.91 21.79 -16.55
CA GLY A 489 -15.86 21.00 -17.78
C GLY A 489 -16.08 21.83 -19.05
N VAL A 490 -15.17 22.74 -19.38
CA VAL A 490 -15.26 23.54 -20.61
C VAL A 490 -14.12 23.17 -21.56
N ALA A 491 -14.44 22.63 -22.73
CA ALA A 491 -13.53 22.45 -23.84
C ALA A 491 -13.65 23.67 -24.77
N LYS A 492 -12.54 24.34 -25.06
CA LYS A 492 -12.49 25.58 -25.86
C LYS A 492 -11.90 25.22 -27.22
N GLN A 493 -12.76 24.98 -28.20
CA GLN A 493 -12.38 24.54 -29.56
C GLN A 493 -12.12 25.73 -30.47
#